data_AF-A0A950XDC3-F1
#
_entry.id   AF-A0A950XDC3-F1
#
_cell.length_a   1.000
_cell.length_b   1.000
_cell.length_c   1.000
_cell.angle_alpha   90.00
_cell.angle_beta   90.00
_cell.angle_gamma   90.00
#
_symmetry.space_group_name_H-M   'P 1'
#
loop_
_entity.id
_entity.type
_entity.pdbx_description
1 polymer ?
#
loop_
_entity_poly.entity_id
_entity_poly.type
_entity_poly.pdbx_seq_one_letter_code
_entity_poly.pdbx_strand_id
1 'polypeptide(L)'
;MVTPHFDLLRAAHEEMLRQGFEPDFPPATEEQLAILKSQPTATVENGVQDLRHLLWSSIDNDSSRDLDQIEVAERVTGGIRVFIGIADVDSDLPLGSPIDQHAAAQTTSVYTAVRVFPMLPEVLSTNLTSLSENADRQAIVMDMVIAPDGSIGSSQIYRAIVRNKAQLTYSGIGPWLEERATPPLKVDGELESQLKLQDEAAGALREQRHRRGALNFDRDEKTRADDLIEDFMVAANEVMARTLKEHGVSSIRRVVKSPERWPRIVQLAAQYGESLPAEPDSGALNAFLNKRREADELHYADLSLAVVKLMGPGEYVLSKPNEDDAGHFALAAHDYTHSTAPNRRFADLVTQRLIKALLGQVAAPYSDGELEQIAQNCTVKEDAARKVERIMNKRVAAVGLHDRIGESFSAIVTGVTPKGVFVRILNPPVEGRLMRGEHGVDVGDKLQVTLLATDPERGYIDFGR
;
A
#
# COMPACT_ATOMS: atom_id res chain seq x y z
N MET A 1 -0.55 -19.08 39.75
CA MET A 1 -1.44 -17.93 39.58
C MET A 1 -1.50 -17.66 38.09
N VAL A 2 -2.67 -17.79 37.47
CA VAL A 2 -2.84 -17.53 36.04
C VAL A 2 -2.68 -16.03 35.85
N THR A 3 -1.61 -15.59 35.20
CA THR A 3 -1.42 -14.20 34.81
C THR A 3 -2.65 -13.79 34.00
N PRO A 4 -3.35 -12.69 34.31
CA PRO A 4 -4.50 -12.28 33.51
C PRO A 4 -4.05 -12.12 32.06
N HIS A 5 -4.69 -12.84 31.15
CA HIS A 5 -4.40 -12.78 29.72
C HIS A 5 -4.60 -11.33 29.26
N PHE A 6 -3.59 -10.73 28.64
CA PHE A 6 -3.70 -9.37 28.14
C PHE A 6 -4.77 -9.32 27.04
N ASP A 7 -5.74 -8.42 27.17
CA ASP A 7 -6.83 -8.27 26.20
C ASP A 7 -6.37 -7.40 25.03
N LEU A 8 -5.83 -8.07 24.02
CA LEU A 8 -5.34 -7.44 22.79
C LEU A 8 -6.45 -6.74 21.99
N LEU A 9 -7.69 -7.22 22.05
CA LEU A 9 -8.82 -6.61 21.34
C LEU A 9 -9.22 -5.29 21.99
N ARG A 10 -9.36 -5.28 23.32
CA ARG A 10 -9.62 -4.05 24.07
C ARG A 10 -8.48 -3.06 23.91
N ALA A 11 -7.23 -3.51 23.97
CA ALA A 11 -6.06 -2.66 23.77
C ALA A 11 -6.01 -2.03 22.36
N ALA A 12 -6.44 -2.76 21.32
CA ALA A 12 -6.54 -2.23 19.96
C ALA A 12 -7.61 -1.14 19.85
N HIS A 13 -8.80 -1.37 20.42
CA HIS A 13 -9.89 -0.38 20.44
C HIS A 13 -9.50 0.90 21.20
N GLU A 14 -8.89 0.76 22.38
CA GLU A 14 -8.38 1.89 23.15
C GLU A 14 -7.27 2.66 22.43
N GLU A 15 -6.40 1.96 21.67
CA GLU A 15 -5.36 2.62 20.88
C GLU A 15 -5.94 3.42 19.71
N MET A 16 -6.95 2.88 19.02
CA MET A 16 -7.70 3.60 17.98
C MET A 16 -8.26 4.92 18.52
N LEU A 17 -8.98 4.87 19.65
CA LEU A 17 -9.52 6.07 20.30
C LEU A 17 -8.42 7.07 20.69
N ARG A 18 -7.30 6.58 21.24
CA ARG A 18 -6.18 7.43 21.66
C ARG A 18 -5.51 8.16 20.50
N GLN A 19 -5.45 7.54 19.33
CA GLN A 19 -4.91 8.15 18.11
C GLN A 19 -5.96 8.94 17.32
N GLY A 20 -7.16 9.13 17.89
CA GLY A 20 -8.20 10.00 17.35
C GLY A 20 -9.09 9.35 16.30
N PHE A 21 -9.17 8.02 16.24
CA PHE A 21 -10.14 7.30 15.41
C PHE A 21 -11.45 7.06 16.16
N GLU A 22 -12.50 6.78 15.40
CA GLU A 22 -13.80 6.29 15.89
C GLU A 22 -13.92 4.82 15.45
N PRO A 23 -13.58 3.85 16.30
CA PRO A 23 -13.52 2.44 15.92
C PRO A 23 -14.88 1.78 15.66
N ASP A 24 -15.97 2.41 16.08
CA ASP A 24 -17.34 1.90 15.95
C ASP A 24 -18.12 2.78 14.96
N PHE A 25 -18.87 2.15 14.07
CA PHE A 25 -19.68 2.86 13.06
C PHE A 25 -20.87 3.61 13.71
N PRO A 26 -21.30 4.75 13.14
CA PRO A 26 -22.43 5.50 13.67
C PRO A 26 -23.74 4.71 13.55
N PRO A 27 -24.74 4.94 14.43
CA PRO A 27 -26.01 4.18 14.41
C PRO A 27 -26.75 4.22 13.06
N ALA A 28 -26.62 5.32 12.30
CA ALA A 28 -27.26 5.46 10.99
C ALA A 28 -26.64 4.57 9.89
N THR A 29 -25.50 3.91 10.15
CA THR A 29 -24.87 2.97 9.21
C THR A 29 -25.77 1.79 8.89
N GLU A 30 -26.49 1.23 9.87
CA GLU A 30 -27.35 0.05 9.64
C GLU A 30 -28.50 0.37 8.68
N GLU A 31 -29.13 1.54 8.84
CA GLU A 31 -30.20 2.01 7.96
C GLU A 31 -29.69 2.24 6.53
N GLN A 32 -28.53 2.90 6.38
CA GLN A 32 -27.91 3.09 5.07
C GLN A 32 -27.57 1.75 4.40
N LEU A 33 -26.99 0.79 5.13
CA LEU A 33 -26.69 -0.54 4.59
C LEU A 33 -27.94 -1.31 4.17
N ALA A 34 -29.05 -1.18 4.90
CA ALA A 34 -30.32 -1.81 4.54
C ALA A 34 -30.86 -1.25 3.21
N ILE A 35 -30.74 0.06 2.99
CA ILE A 35 -31.10 0.71 1.73
C ILE A 35 -30.23 0.17 0.59
N LEU A 36 -28.90 0.16 0.75
CA LEU A 36 -27.98 -0.32 -0.28
C LEU A 36 -28.23 -1.78 -0.66
N LYS A 37 -28.47 -2.67 0.32
CA LYS A 37 -28.79 -4.08 0.06
C LYS A 37 -30.09 -4.30 -0.73
N SER A 38 -31.01 -3.34 -0.68
CA SER A 38 -32.29 -3.42 -1.38
C SER A 38 -32.21 -2.94 -2.83
N GLN A 39 -31.09 -2.30 -3.22
CA GLN A 39 -30.90 -1.82 -4.59
C GLN A 39 -30.63 -3.00 -5.54
N PRO A 40 -31.15 -2.94 -6.78
CA PRO A 40 -30.87 -3.95 -7.78
C PRO A 40 -29.38 -3.94 -8.17
N THR A 41 -28.87 -5.10 -8.56
CA THR A 41 -27.51 -5.23 -9.10
C THR A 41 -27.28 -4.25 -10.25
N ALA A 42 -26.07 -3.70 -10.33
CA ALA A 42 -25.67 -2.77 -11.37
C ALA A 42 -26.05 -3.28 -12.77
N THR A 43 -26.79 -2.44 -13.50
CA THR A 43 -27.16 -2.67 -14.90
C THR A 43 -26.34 -1.77 -15.83
N VAL A 44 -26.21 -2.18 -17.09
CA VAL A 44 -25.63 -1.32 -18.13
C VAL A 44 -26.57 -0.14 -18.35
N GLU A 45 -26.12 1.06 -17.99
CA GLU A 45 -26.80 2.33 -18.20
C GLU A 45 -26.04 3.17 -19.23
N ASN A 46 -26.64 4.27 -19.71
CA ASN A 46 -26.00 5.18 -20.67
C ASN A 46 -24.64 5.69 -20.13
N GLY A 47 -23.56 5.45 -20.88
CA GLY A 47 -22.20 5.89 -20.53
C GLY A 47 -21.38 4.87 -19.73
N VAL A 48 -21.93 3.70 -19.39
CA VAL A 48 -21.19 2.60 -18.75
C VAL A 48 -20.95 1.48 -19.78
N GLN A 49 -19.69 1.09 -19.97
CA GLN A 49 -19.33 0.01 -20.91
C GLN A 49 -19.60 -1.38 -20.34
N ASP A 50 -19.88 -2.38 -21.18
CA ASP A 50 -19.96 -3.77 -20.76
C ASP A 50 -18.68 -4.53 -21.10
N LEU A 51 -17.85 -4.75 -20.10
CA LEU A 51 -16.58 -5.46 -20.20
C LEU A 51 -16.60 -6.82 -19.49
N ARG A 52 -17.79 -7.36 -19.18
CA ARG A 52 -17.94 -8.67 -18.50
C ARG A 52 -17.43 -9.84 -19.33
N HIS A 53 -17.21 -9.63 -20.63
CA HIS A 53 -16.71 -10.64 -21.56
C HIS A 53 -15.19 -10.84 -21.47
N LEU A 54 -14.44 -9.87 -20.92
CA LEU A 54 -12.99 -9.97 -20.78
C LEU A 54 -12.59 -10.95 -19.68
N LEU A 55 -11.37 -11.47 -19.79
CA LEU A 55 -10.78 -12.46 -18.88
C LEU A 55 -10.17 -11.83 -17.62
N TRP A 56 -10.95 -10.98 -16.94
CA TRP A 56 -10.50 -10.28 -15.73
C TRP A 56 -10.03 -11.24 -14.64
N SER A 57 -8.89 -10.93 -14.02
CA SER A 57 -8.37 -11.59 -12.83
C SER A 57 -8.17 -10.60 -11.69
N SER A 58 -8.06 -11.11 -10.46
CA SER A 58 -7.46 -10.40 -9.34
C SER A 58 -6.36 -11.26 -8.71
N ILE A 59 -5.31 -10.63 -8.17
CA ILE A 59 -4.26 -11.30 -7.40
C ILE A 59 -4.11 -10.58 -6.05
N ASP A 60 -4.40 -11.30 -4.96
CA ASP A 60 -4.47 -10.74 -3.62
C ASP A 60 -3.86 -11.68 -2.55
N ASN A 61 -3.85 -11.27 -1.28
CA ASN A 61 -3.51 -12.21 -0.20
C ASN A 61 -4.60 -13.27 -0.05
N ASP A 62 -4.24 -14.47 0.42
CA ASP A 62 -5.15 -15.63 0.55
C ASP A 62 -6.44 -15.35 1.35
N SER A 63 -6.40 -14.41 2.30
CA SER A 63 -7.53 -14.04 3.16
C SER A 63 -8.33 -12.82 2.68
N SER A 64 -7.93 -12.18 1.58
CA SER A 64 -8.53 -10.94 1.10
C SER A 64 -9.96 -11.15 0.61
N ARG A 65 -10.84 -10.20 0.94
CA ARG A 65 -12.26 -10.22 0.52
C ARG A 65 -12.72 -8.88 -0.05
N ASP A 66 -12.01 -7.82 0.27
CA ASP A 66 -12.16 -6.43 -0.19
C ASP A 66 -11.31 -6.18 -1.43
N LEU A 67 -11.67 -6.83 -2.54
CA LEU A 67 -10.91 -6.76 -3.78
C LEU A 67 -11.18 -5.42 -4.48
N ASP A 68 -10.23 -4.50 -4.37
CA ASP A 68 -10.31 -3.16 -4.94
C ASP A 68 -10.10 -3.14 -6.46
N GLN A 69 -9.42 -4.13 -7.01
CA GLN A 69 -8.87 -4.07 -8.36
C GLN A 69 -8.91 -5.42 -9.09
N ILE A 70 -8.98 -5.34 -10.42
CA ILE A 70 -8.85 -6.45 -11.36
C ILE A 70 -8.06 -6.01 -12.60
N GLU A 71 -7.42 -6.95 -13.27
CA GLU A 71 -6.58 -6.68 -14.43
C GLU A 71 -6.82 -7.66 -15.59
N VAL A 72 -6.60 -7.19 -16.82
CA VAL A 72 -6.64 -7.99 -18.05
C VAL A 72 -5.77 -7.31 -19.11
N ALA A 73 -5.15 -8.07 -20.00
CA ALA A 73 -4.27 -7.54 -21.04
C ALA A 73 -4.61 -8.09 -22.44
N GLU A 74 -4.27 -7.30 -23.47
CA GLU A 74 -4.44 -7.65 -24.87
C GLU A 74 -3.19 -7.26 -25.66
N ARG A 75 -2.73 -8.15 -26.54
CA ARG A 75 -1.65 -7.82 -27.47
C ARG A 75 -2.19 -6.89 -28.56
N VAL A 76 -1.53 -5.75 -28.77
CA VAL A 76 -1.93 -4.76 -29.79
C VAL A 76 -0.73 -4.32 -30.63
N THR A 77 -1.00 -3.66 -31.76
CA THR A 77 0.07 -3.01 -32.52
C THR A 77 0.70 -1.91 -31.65
N GLY A 78 2.01 -2.00 -31.42
CA GLY A 78 2.75 -1.02 -30.64
C GLY A 78 2.94 -1.37 -29.16
N GLY A 79 2.43 -2.51 -28.68
CA GLY A 79 2.70 -2.95 -27.30
C GLY A 79 1.65 -3.89 -26.73
N ILE A 80 1.40 -3.75 -25.43
CA ILE A 80 0.38 -4.50 -24.68
C ILE A 80 -0.62 -3.50 -24.14
N ARG A 81 -1.89 -3.66 -24.50
CA ARG A 81 -2.98 -2.89 -23.91
C ARG A 81 -3.36 -3.55 -22.60
N VAL A 82 -3.32 -2.79 -21.51
CA VAL A 82 -3.68 -3.25 -20.17
C VAL A 82 -4.90 -2.47 -19.71
N PHE A 83 -5.87 -3.22 -19.20
CA PHE A 83 -7.03 -2.66 -18.53
C PHE A 83 -6.92 -2.98 -17.04
N ILE A 84 -7.12 -1.96 -16.22
CA ILE A 84 -7.19 -2.07 -14.76
C ILE A 84 -8.56 -1.57 -14.35
N GLY A 85 -9.39 -2.45 -13.81
CA GLY A 85 -10.69 -2.09 -13.24
C GLY A 85 -10.54 -1.86 -11.75
N ILE A 86 -10.96 -0.70 -11.25
CA ILE A 86 -11.02 -0.37 -9.82
C ILE A 86 -12.49 -0.33 -9.38
N ALA A 87 -12.83 -0.95 -8.25
CA ALA A 87 -14.16 -0.97 -7.65
C ALA A 87 -14.77 0.45 -7.60
N ASP A 88 -15.95 0.68 -8.19
CA ASP A 88 -16.63 1.99 -8.17
C ASP A 88 -17.40 2.19 -6.85
N VAL A 89 -16.66 2.43 -5.76
CA VAL A 89 -17.20 2.59 -4.40
C VAL A 89 -18.11 3.81 -4.30
N ASP A 90 -17.80 4.89 -5.01
CA ASP A 90 -18.61 6.10 -5.01
C ASP A 90 -20.06 5.86 -5.48
N SER A 91 -20.29 4.89 -6.37
CA SER A 91 -21.66 4.57 -6.83
C SER A 91 -22.56 4.03 -5.72
N ASP A 92 -21.99 3.34 -4.73
CA ASP A 92 -22.72 2.80 -3.57
C ASP A 92 -22.58 3.69 -2.32
N LEU A 93 -21.76 4.75 -2.38
CA LEU A 93 -21.46 5.60 -1.24
C LEU A 93 -21.63 7.09 -1.56
N PRO A 94 -22.88 7.60 -1.55
CA PRO A 94 -23.16 9.00 -1.84
C PRO A 94 -22.42 9.95 -0.89
N LEU A 95 -21.89 11.04 -1.46
CA LEU A 95 -21.27 12.14 -0.72
C LEU A 95 -22.24 12.70 0.33
N GLY A 96 -21.76 12.85 1.56
CA GLY A 96 -22.53 13.36 2.70
C GLY A 96 -23.41 12.32 3.40
N SER A 97 -23.45 11.07 2.94
CA SER A 97 -24.16 9.99 3.65
C SER A 97 -23.49 9.63 5.00
N PRO A 98 -24.18 8.98 5.95
CA PRO A 98 -23.59 8.60 7.24
C PRO A 98 -22.29 7.80 7.14
N ILE A 99 -22.21 6.81 6.24
CA ILE A 99 -21.00 6.02 6.02
C ILE A 99 -19.91 6.89 5.37
N ASP A 100 -20.26 7.81 4.47
CA ASP A 100 -19.28 8.71 3.84
C ASP A 100 -18.66 9.67 4.85
N GLN A 101 -19.47 10.28 5.72
CA GLN A 101 -18.98 11.16 6.77
C GLN A 101 -18.05 10.41 7.74
N HIS A 102 -18.39 9.17 8.09
CA HIS A 102 -17.50 8.32 8.89
C HIS A 102 -16.21 7.98 8.14
N ALA A 103 -16.28 7.61 6.86
CA ALA A 103 -15.11 7.34 6.03
C ALA A 103 -14.20 8.57 5.89
N ALA A 104 -14.78 9.77 5.75
CA ALA A 104 -14.05 11.04 5.74
C ALA A 104 -13.33 11.32 7.08
N ALA A 105 -13.95 10.93 8.20
CA ALA A 105 -13.36 11.08 9.54
C ALA A 105 -12.26 10.04 9.82
N GLN A 106 -12.39 8.80 9.33
CA GLN A 106 -11.40 7.73 9.54
C GLN A 106 -10.27 7.73 8.52
N THR A 107 -10.57 8.13 7.28
CA THR A 107 -9.74 8.20 6.06
C THR A 107 -9.04 6.93 5.57
N THR A 108 -8.79 5.96 6.44
CA THR A 108 -8.05 4.73 6.14
C THR A 108 -8.51 3.58 7.02
N SER A 109 -8.44 2.36 6.49
CA SER A 109 -8.51 1.14 7.32
C SER A 109 -7.23 1.00 8.15
N VAL A 110 -7.32 0.41 9.35
CA VAL A 110 -6.19 0.22 10.29
C VAL A 110 -6.02 -1.25 10.66
N TYR A 111 -4.80 -1.79 10.51
CA TYR A 111 -4.51 -3.22 10.65
C TYR A 111 -3.71 -3.52 11.93
N THR A 112 -4.40 -3.90 13.00
CA THR A 112 -3.79 -4.03 14.34
C THR A 112 -3.14 -5.39 14.65
N ALA A 113 -2.97 -6.25 13.64
CA ALA A 113 -2.62 -7.69 13.73
C ALA A 113 -3.61 -8.58 14.51
N VAL A 114 -4.48 -7.99 15.33
CA VAL A 114 -5.51 -8.70 16.12
C VAL A 114 -6.88 -8.58 15.43
N ARG A 115 -7.18 -7.38 14.92
CA ARG A 115 -8.40 -7.04 14.19
C ARG A 115 -8.14 -5.92 13.19
N VAL A 116 -8.85 -5.94 12.07
CA VAL A 116 -8.91 -4.80 11.14
C VAL A 116 -10.03 -3.86 11.57
N PHE A 117 -9.74 -2.57 11.63
CA PHE A 117 -10.74 -1.52 11.79
C PHE A 117 -10.95 -0.89 10.41
N PRO A 118 -11.98 -1.31 9.66
CA PRO A 118 -12.12 -0.91 8.28
C PRO A 118 -12.69 0.51 8.18
N MET A 119 -12.26 1.26 7.17
CA MET A 119 -12.80 2.59 6.85
C MET A 119 -14.29 2.51 6.48
N LEU A 120 -14.68 1.45 5.78
CA LEU A 120 -16.04 1.17 5.33
C LEU A 120 -16.58 -0.07 6.03
N PRO A 121 -17.91 -0.18 6.26
CA PRO A 121 -18.49 -1.40 6.82
C PRO A 121 -18.17 -2.61 5.95
N GLU A 122 -17.87 -3.75 6.56
CA GLU A 122 -17.45 -4.98 5.84
C GLU A 122 -18.45 -5.40 4.75
N VAL A 123 -19.75 -5.20 4.99
CA VAL A 123 -20.80 -5.48 4.00
C VAL A 123 -20.59 -4.68 2.71
N LEU A 124 -20.14 -3.43 2.82
CA LEU A 124 -19.84 -2.59 1.66
C LEU A 124 -18.55 -3.10 1.01
N SER A 125 -17.45 -3.07 1.75
CA SER A 125 -16.10 -3.30 1.21
C SER A 125 -15.82 -4.73 0.74
N THR A 126 -16.41 -5.74 1.36
CA THR A 126 -16.14 -7.17 1.05
C THR A 126 -17.21 -7.83 0.21
N ASN A 127 -18.32 -7.15 -0.06
CA ASN A 127 -19.43 -7.71 -0.83
C ASN A 127 -19.93 -6.76 -1.91
N LEU A 128 -20.56 -5.63 -1.52
CA LEU A 128 -21.26 -4.77 -2.48
C LEU A 128 -20.31 -4.16 -3.51
N THR A 129 -19.18 -3.61 -3.07
CA THR A 129 -18.20 -2.92 -3.92
C THR A 129 -17.03 -3.82 -4.32
N SER A 130 -16.75 -4.87 -3.56
CA SER A 130 -15.66 -5.81 -3.87
C SER A 130 -15.82 -6.43 -5.25
N LEU A 131 -14.73 -6.48 -6.01
CA LEU A 131 -14.64 -7.13 -7.32
C LEU A 131 -14.51 -8.66 -7.19
N SER A 132 -15.36 -9.25 -6.36
CA SER A 132 -15.39 -10.69 -6.07
C SER A 132 -15.58 -11.53 -7.33
N GLU A 133 -14.97 -12.71 -7.31
CA GLU A 133 -15.07 -13.70 -8.38
C GLU A 133 -16.52 -13.99 -8.77
N ASN A 134 -16.80 -14.03 -10.07
CA ASN A 134 -18.11 -14.34 -10.64
C ASN A 134 -19.25 -13.39 -10.23
N ALA A 135 -18.93 -12.16 -9.81
CA ALA A 135 -19.91 -11.14 -9.54
C ALA A 135 -19.83 -10.02 -10.58
N ASP A 136 -20.99 -9.55 -11.05
CA ASP A 136 -21.06 -8.36 -11.91
C ASP A 136 -20.93 -7.12 -11.01
N ARG A 137 -19.99 -6.24 -11.34
CA ARG A 137 -19.64 -5.07 -10.51
C ARG A 137 -19.38 -3.84 -11.37
N GLN A 138 -19.67 -2.66 -10.82
CA GLN A 138 -19.24 -1.40 -11.41
C GLN A 138 -17.76 -1.18 -11.12
N ALA A 139 -17.04 -0.70 -12.14
CA ALA A 139 -15.64 -0.34 -12.03
C ALA A 139 -15.34 0.95 -12.80
N ILE A 140 -14.35 1.69 -12.30
CA ILE A 140 -13.63 2.70 -13.07
C ILE A 140 -12.46 1.97 -13.74
N VAL A 141 -12.42 1.99 -15.07
CA VAL A 141 -11.42 1.29 -15.86
C VAL A 141 -10.39 2.28 -16.37
N MET A 142 -9.13 2.05 -16.03
CA MET A 142 -7.97 2.65 -16.67
C MET A 142 -7.51 1.72 -17.79
N ASP A 143 -7.58 2.21 -19.02
CA ASP A 143 -7.19 1.49 -20.23
C ASP A 143 -6.00 2.20 -20.86
N MET A 144 -4.88 1.49 -20.98
CA MET A 144 -3.61 2.06 -21.40
C MET A 144 -2.78 1.10 -22.26
N VAL A 145 -2.01 1.64 -23.19
CA VAL A 145 -1.07 0.86 -24.01
C VAL A 145 0.34 1.02 -23.46
N ILE A 146 0.95 -0.09 -23.05
CA ILE A 146 2.34 -0.16 -22.59
C ILE A 146 3.20 -0.57 -23.78
N ALA A 147 4.09 0.33 -24.20
CA ALA A 147 5.04 0.09 -25.29
C ALA A 147 6.14 -0.89 -24.86
N PRO A 148 6.91 -1.47 -25.81
CA PRO A 148 8.01 -2.39 -25.48
C PRO A 148 9.10 -1.78 -24.59
N ASP A 149 9.26 -0.45 -24.61
CA ASP A 149 10.16 0.27 -23.72
C ASP A 149 9.49 0.67 -22.39
N GLY A 150 8.35 0.07 -22.06
CA GLY A 150 7.57 0.35 -20.86
C GLY A 150 6.84 1.69 -20.85
N SER A 151 7.03 2.55 -21.86
CA SER A 151 6.31 3.83 -21.89
C SER A 151 4.80 3.65 -22.04
N ILE A 152 4.06 4.39 -21.23
CA ILE A 152 2.60 4.45 -21.32
C ILE A 152 2.26 5.38 -22.49
N GLY A 153 1.66 4.81 -23.53
CA GLY A 153 1.17 5.52 -24.71
C GLY A 153 -0.23 6.09 -24.50
N SER A 154 -1.15 5.79 -25.43
CA SER A 154 -2.55 6.21 -25.30
C SER A 154 -3.16 5.63 -24.02
N SER A 155 -3.87 6.47 -23.28
CA SER A 155 -4.65 6.05 -22.11
C SER A 155 -6.02 6.73 -22.09
N GLN A 156 -6.99 6.05 -21.49
CA GLN A 156 -8.35 6.55 -21.30
C GLN A 156 -8.93 6.00 -19.99
N ILE A 157 -9.86 6.77 -19.41
CA ILE A 157 -10.57 6.37 -18.19
C ILE A 157 -12.06 6.42 -18.46
N TYR A 158 -12.80 5.38 -18.07
CA TYR A 158 -14.25 5.31 -18.23
C TYR A 158 -14.89 4.36 -17.20
N ARG A 159 -16.21 4.42 -17.07
CA ARG A 159 -16.98 3.51 -16.21
C ARG A 159 -17.38 2.24 -16.98
N ALA A 160 -17.32 1.09 -16.32
CA ALA A 160 -17.72 -0.19 -16.91
C ALA A 160 -18.42 -1.12 -15.90
N ILE A 161 -19.20 -2.06 -16.42
CA ILE A 161 -19.56 -3.29 -15.71
C ILE A 161 -18.53 -4.35 -16.06
N VAL A 162 -17.96 -4.97 -15.03
CA VAL A 162 -16.93 -6.01 -15.12
C VAL A 162 -17.41 -7.26 -14.39
N ARG A 163 -16.76 -8.39 -14.69
CA ARG A 163 -16.98 -9.65 -13.99
C ARG A 163 -15.64 -10.35 -13.82
N ASN A 164 -15.13 -10.35 -12.59
CA ASN A 164 -13.90 -11.05 -12.24
C ASN A 164 -14.06 -12.55 -12.53
N LYS A 165 -13.23 -13.12 -13.40
CA LYS A 165 -13.29 -14.54 -13.80
C LYS A 165 -12.45 -15.41 -12.89
N ALA A 166 -11.42 -14.85 -12.27
CA ALA A 166 -10.47 -15.60 -11.47
C ALA A 166 -9.95 -14.76 -10.29
N GLN A 167 -10.32 -15.16 -9.08
CA GLN A 167 -9.65 -14.67 -7.87
C GLN A 167 -8.45 -15.58 -7.57
N LEU A 168 -7.26 -15.00 -7.66
CA LEU A 168 -5.95 -15.65 -7.50
C LEU A 168 -5.21 -15.09 -6.27
N THR A 169 -4.11 -15.73 -5.89
CA THR A 169 -3.33 -15.35 -4.72
C THR A 169 -1.86 -15.12 -5.03
N TYR A 170 -1.22 -14.18 -4.34
CA TYR A 170 0.23 -13.94 -4.46
C TYR A 170 1.03 -15.22 -4.19
N SER A 171 0.65 -15.96 -3.13
CA SER A 171 1.28 -17.21 -2.72
C SER A 171 1.19 -18.33 -3.78
N GLY A 172 0.14 -18.31 -4.61
CA GLY A 172 -0.04 -19.26 -5.71
C GLY A 172 0.61 -18.81 -7.03
N ILE A 173 0.52 -17.53 -7.36
CA ILE A 173 0.96 -17.00 -8.67
C ILE A 173 2.44 -16.64 -8.68
N GLY A 174 2.97 -16.07 -7.59
CA GLY A 174 4.35 -15.60 -7.50
C GLY A 174 5.37 -16.71 -7.79
N PRO A 175 5.39 -17.80 -7.01
CA PRO A 175 6.29 -18.93 -7.24
C PRO A 175 6.13 -19.57 -8.63
N TRP A 176 4.93 -19.54 -9.21
CA TRP A 176 4.68 -20.09 -10.54
C TRP A 176 5.27 -19.22 -11.66
N LEU A 177 5.07 -17.89 -11.62
CA LEU A 177 5.67 -16.95 -12.57
C LEU A 177 7.21 -16.93 -12.50
N GLU A 178 7.77 -17.34 -11.37
CA GLU A 178 9.21 -17.50 -11.15
C GLU A 178 9.73 -18.89 -11.52
N GLU A 179 8.89 -19.76 -12.08
CA GLU A 179 9.24 -21.14 -12.47
C GLU A 179 9.68 -22.02 -11.29
N ARG A 180 9.29 -21.66 -10.06
CA ARG A 180 9.56 -22.40 -8.82
C ARG A 180 8.41 -23.32 -8.39
N ALA A 181 7.25 -23.22 -9.03
CA ALA A 181 6.06 -24.03 -8.78
C ALA A 181 5.27 -24.33 -10.06
N THR A 182 4.42 -25.36 -10.01
CA THR A 182 3.45 -25.64 -11.09
C THR A 182 2.29 -24.64 -11.07
N PRO A 183 1.61 -24.39 -12.20
CA PRO A 183 0.46 -23.49 -12.24
C PRO A 183 -0.63 -23.93 -11.24
N PRO A 184 -1.28 -22.98 -10.53
CA PRO A 184 -2.43 -23.29 -9.70
C PRO A 184 -3.57 -23.92 -10.50
N LEU A 185 -4.40 -24.75 -9.87
CA LEU A 185 -5.51 -25.45 -10.55
C LEU A 185 -6.52 -24.53 -11.26
N LYS A 186 -6.67 -23.29 -10.78
CA LYS A 186 -7.55 -22.28 -11.41
C LYS A 186 -6.97 -21.71 -12.71
N VAL A 187 -5.67 -21.86 -12.94
CA VAL A 187 -4.96 -21.31 -14.10
C VAL A 187 -5.00 -22.36 -15.22
N ASP A 188 -6.00 -22.24 -16.09
CA ASP A 188 -6.08 -22.99 -17.34
C ASP A 188 -5.22 -22.34 -18.45
N GLY A 189 -5.24 -22.89 -19.66
CA GLY A 189 -4.36 -22.41 -20.75
C GLY A 189 -4.65 -20.99 -21.23
N GLU A 190 -5.90 -20.52 -21.13
CA GLU A 190 -6.26 -19.16 -21.53
C GLU A 190 -5.82 -18.17 -20.45
N LEU A 191 -6.12 -18.47 -19.18
CA LEU A 191 -5.70 -17.65 -18.05
C LEU A 191 -4.17 -17.65 -17.88
N GLU A 192 -3.49 -18.76 -18.16
CA GLU A 192 -2.02 -18.84 -18.19
C GLU A 192 -1.44 -17.85 -19.21
N SER A 193 -1.99 -17.85 -20.43
CA SER A 193 -1.55 -16.94 -21.49
C SER A 193 -1.79 -15.48 -21.10
N GLN A 194 -2.91 -15.22 -20.42
CA GLN A 194 -3.26 -13.89 -19.94
C GLN A 194 -2.31 -13.41 -18.83
N LEU A 195 -2.05 -14.21 -17.80
CA LEU A 195 -1.15 -13.85 -16.70
C LEU A 195 0.30 -13.64 -17.18
N LYS A 196 0.77 -14.43 -18.14
CA LYS A 196 2.09 -14.23 -18.76
C LYS A 196 2.16 -12.93 -19.57
N LEU A 197 1.08 -12.55 -20.25
CA LEU A 197 0.99 -11.29 -20.97
C LEU A 197 1.00 -10.09 -20.00
N GLN A 198 0.28 -10.21 -18.87
CA GLN A 198 0.28 -9.22 -17.81
C GLN A 198 1.69 -9.06 -17.20
N ASP A 199 2.37 -10.16 -16.89
CA ASP A 199 3.73 -10.17 -16.35
C ASP A 199 4.75 -9.52 -17.32
N GLU A 200 4.63 -9.78 -18.63
CA GLU A 200 5.46 -9.11 -19.64
C GLU A 200 5.26 -7.59 -19.63
N ALA A 201 4.01 -7.13 -19.55
CA ALA A 201 3.69 -5.71 -19.50
C ALA A 201 4.20 -5.04 -18.21
N ALA A 202 4.04 -5.72 -17.06
CA ALA A 202 4.57 -5.26 -15.79
C ALA A 202 6.10 -5.21 -15.79
N GLY A 203 6.77 -6.20 -16.40
CA GLY A 203 8.21 -6.18 -16.61
C GLY A 203 8.69 -4.95 -17.38
N ALA A 204 8.01 -4.59 -18.47
CA ALA A 204 8.34 -3.39 -19.24
C ALA A 204 8.16 -2.10 -18.40
N LEU A 205 7.06 -1.98 -17.65
CA LEU A 205 6.82 -0.86 -16.74
C LEU A 205 7.93 -0.74 -15.69
N ARG A 206 8.30 -1.86 -15.04
CA ARG A 206 9.37 -1.93 -14.03
C ARG A 206 10.70 -1.44 -14.57
N GLU A 207 11.09 -1.93 -15.75
CA GLU A 207 12.33 -1.50 -16.41
C GLU A 207 12.33 -0.01 -16.73
N GLN A 208 11.18 0.56 -17.12
CA GLN A 208 11.05 1.99 -17.33
C GLN A 208 11.19 2.77 -16.02
N ARG A 209 10.52 2.34 -14.93
CA ARG A 209 10.65 2.96 -13.60
C ARG A 209 12.10 2.95 -13.13
N HIS A 210 12.81 1.84 -13.30
CA HIS A 210 14.23 1.74 -12.99
C HIS A 210 15.08 2.71 -13.82
N ARG A 211 14.83 2.83 -15.13
CA ARG A 211 15.53 3.82 -15.99
C ARG A 211 15.26 5.26 -15.58
N ARG A 212 14.09 5.56 -15.01
CA ARG A 212 13.76 6.88 -14.44
C ARG A 212 14.39 7.11 -13.06
N GLY A 213 15.00 6.10 -12.46
CA GLY A 213 15.64 6.21 -11.14
C GLY A 213 14.69 5.99 -9.97
N ALA A 214 13.60 5.22 -10.16
CA ALA A 214 12.76 4.77 -9.05
C ALA A 214 13.58 3.89 -8.09
N LEU A 215 13.43 4.16 -6.79
CA LEU A 215 14.08 3.44 -5.71
C LEU A 215 13.38 2.10 -5.49
N ASN A 216 14.15 1.03 -5.41
CA ASN A 216 13.65 -0.27 -4.99
C ASN A 216 14.15 -0.57 -3.56
N PHE A 217 13.22 -0.54 -2.60
CA PHE A 217 13.47 -0.85 -1.19
C PHE A 217 13.01 -2.25 -0.77
N ASP A 218 12.88 -3.17 -1.73
CA ASP A 218 12.26 -4.47 -1.50
C ASP A 218 12.79 -5.17 -0.25
N ARG A 219 11.84 -5.72 0.50
CA ARG A 219 12.10 -6.70 1.55
C ARG A 219 12.21 -8.07 0.87
N ASP A 220 12.98 -8.98 1.46
CA ASP A 220 13.29 -10.32 0.92
C ASP A 220 12.08 -11.24 0.60
N GLU A 221 10.84 -10.77 0.78
CA GLU A 221 9.61 -11.58 0.70
C GLU A 221 8.72 -11.27 -0.51
N LYS A 222 9.05 -10.28 -1.35
CA LYS A 222 8.24 -9.99 -2.54
C LYS A 222 8.42 -11.06 -3.62
N THR A 223 7.31 -11.44 -4.23
CA THR A 223 7.27 -12.35 -5.37
C THR A 223 7.02 -11.59 -6.67
N ARG A 224 7.23 -12.26 -7.81
CA ARG A 224 6.92 -11.74 -9.14
C ARG A 224 5.45 -11.32 -9.31
N ALA A 225 4.54 -11.92 -8.55
CA ALA A 225 3.13 -11.52 -8.54
C ALA A 225 2.90 -10.20 -7.78
N ASP A 226 3.59 -9.97 -6.65
CA ASP A 226 3.55 -8.68 -5.94
C ASP A 226 4.02 -7.56 -6.87
N ASP A 227 5.11 -7.85 -7.56
CA ASP A 227 5.77 -6.99 -8.52
C ASP A 227 4.87 -6.63 -9.71
N LEU A 228 4.19 -7.63 -10.30
CA LEU A 228 3.21 -7.44 -11.37
C LEU A 228 2.11 -6.45 -10.95
N ILE A 229 1.48 -6.71 -9.81
CA ILE A 229 0.37 -5.89 -9.33
C ILE A 229 0.84 -4.49 -8.93
N GLU A 230 2.00 -4.37 -8.28
CA GLU A 230 2.55 -3.05 -7.92
C GLU A 230 2.78 -2.19 -9.17
N ASP A 231 3.42 -2.72 -10.21
CA ASP A 231 3.69 -1.97 -11.44
C ASP A 231 2.41 -1.48 -12.12
N PHE A 232 1.41 -2.34 -12.19
CA PHE A 232 0.09 -1.99 -12.73
C PHE A 232 -0.57 -0.88 -11.91
N MET A 233 -0.54 -0.97 -10.58
CA MET A 233 -1.15 0.06 -9.73
C MET A 233 -0.39 1.38 -9.78
N VAL A 234 0.94 1.36 -9.89
CA VAL A 234 1.71 2.59 -10.10
C VAL A 234 1.35 3.22 -11.44
N ALA A 235 1.25 2.45 -12.52
CA ALA A 235 0.85 2.95 -13.84
C ALA A 235 -0.58 3.52 -13.84
N ALA A 236 -1.55 2.83 -13.24
CA ALA A 236 -2.92 3.32 -13.09
C ALA A 236 -2.97 4.65 -12.32
N ASN A 237 -2.22 4.74 -11.22
CA ASN A 237 -2.11 5.95 -10.42
C ASN A 237 -1.50 7.12 -11.21
N GLU A 238 -0.46 6.89 -12.02
CA GLU A 238 0.11 7.91 -12.93
C GLU A 238 -0.88 8.34 -14.02
N VAL A 239 -1.65 7.41 -14.60
CA VAL A 239 -2.66 7.71 -15.63
C VAL A 239 -3.80 8.55 -15.04
N MET A 240 -4.32 8.19 -13.86
CA MET A 240 -5.36 8.97 -13.17
C MET A 240 -4.88 10.39 -12.86
N ALA A 241 -3.68 10.46 -12.26
CA ALA A 241 -2.96 11.68 -11.95
C ALA A 241 -2.84 12.62 -13.16
N ARG A 242 -2.35 12.10 -14.28
CA ARG A 242 -2.15 12.86 -15.52
C ARG A 242 -3.48 13.31 -16.13
N THR A 243 -4.47 12.42 -16.17
CA THR A 243 -5.80 12.71 -16.73
C THR A 243 -6.47 13.89 -16.04
N LEU A 244 -6.48 13.91 -14.70
CA LEU A 244 -7.08 15.02 -13.94
C LEU A 244 -6.34 16.34 -14.19
N LYS A 245 -5.00 16.31 -14.26
CA LYS A 245 -4.17 17.49 -14.54
C LYS A 245 -4.42 18.07 -15.92
N GLU A 246 -4.37 17.22 -16.95
CA GLU A 246 -4.56 17.61 -18.35
C GLU A 246 -5.95 18.21 -18.61
N HIS A 247 -6.95 17.82 -17.82
CA HIS A 247 -8.32 18.35 -17.89
C HIS A 247 -8.57 19.53 -16.94
N GLY A 248 -7.54 20.06 -16.28
CA GLY A 248 -7.69 21.25 -15.44
C GLY A 248 -8.40 21.00 -14.10
N VAL A 249 -8.39 19.76 -13.58
CA VAL A 249 -9.08 19.38 -12.34
C VAL A 249 -8.12 19.40 -11.16
N SER A 250 -8.40 20.26 -10.17
CA SER A 250 -7.72 20.22 -8.87
C SER A 250 -7.95 18.86 -8.21
N SER A 251 -6.89 18.27 -7.64
CA SER A 251 -6.94 16.90 -7.11
C SER A 251 -5.99 16.70 -5.94
N ILE A 252 -6.16 15.59 -5.21
CA ILE A 252 -5.22 15.19 -4.16
C ILE A 252 -4.09 14.38 -4.80
N ARG A 253 -2.84 14.71 -4.46
CA ARG A 253 -1.64 13.96 -4.85
C ARG A 253 -1.05 13.23 -3.67
N ARG A 254 -0.33 12.15 -3.97
CA ARG A 254 0.56 11.49 -3.01
C ARG A 254 1.99 11.88 -3.35
N VAL A 255 2.61 12.69 -2.51
CA VAL A 255 3.96 13.21 -2.75
C VAL A 255 4.93 12.63 -1.73
N VAL A 256 6.16 12.40 -2.17
CA VAL A 256 7.31 12.17 -1.31
C VAL A 256 8.33 13.21 -1.73
N LYS A 257 8.49 14.24 -0.91
CA LYS A 257 9.42 15.34 -1.18
C LYS A 257 10.85 14.82 -1.25
N SER A 258 11.71 15.59 -1.91
CA SER A 258 13.15 15.39 -1.82
C SER A 258 13.59 15.29 -0.36
N PRO A 259 14.43 14.30 0.01
CA PRO A 259 14.81 14.09 1.40
C PRO A 259 15.48 15.30 2.05
N GLU A 260 14.85 15.90 3.06
CA GLU A 260 15.48 16.98 3.84
C GLU A 260 16.78 16.53 4.51
N ARG A 261 16.86 15.23 4.84
CA ARG A 261 18.04 14.60 5.43
C ARG A 261 18.99 14.00 4.39
N TRP A 262 18.95 14.46 3.13
CA TRP A 262 19.86 14.02 2.08
C TRP A 262 21.35 14.09 2.48
N PRO A 263 21.86 15.15 3.15
CA PRO A 263 23.25 15.16 3.58
C PRO A 263 23.64 13.98 4.49
N ARG A 264 22.67 13.44 5.25
CA ARG A 264 22.89 12.25 6.08
C ARG A 264 22.93 10.97 5.23
N ILE A 265 22.14 10.90 4.16
CA ILE A 265 22.19 9.80 3.18
C ILE A 265 23.56 9.81 2.46
N VAL A 266 24.06 10.99 2.07
CA VAL A 266 25.41 11.14 1.49
C VAL A 266 26.49 10.65 2.45
N GLN A 267 26.41 11.05 3.73
CA GLN A 267 27.35 10.56 4.76
C GLN A 267 27.27 9.04 4.96
N LEU A 268 26.05 8.47 4.93
CA LEU A 268 25.85 7.04 5.03
C LEU A 268 26.52 6.31 3.86
N ALA A 269 26.30 6.76 2.62
CA ALA A 269 26.97 6.19 1.45
C ALA A 269 28.50 6.24 1.54
N ALA A 270 29.05 7.35 2.05
CA ALA A 270 30.49 7.51 2.25
C ALA A 270 31.10 6.50 3.24
N GLN A 271 30.33 6.04 4.23
CA GLN A 271 30.77 4.97 5.15
C GLN A 271 30.99 3.63 4.43
N TYR A 272 30.30 3.42 3.30
CA TYR A 272 30.46 2.25 2.44
C TYR A 272 31.44 2.50 1.27
N GLY A 273 32.16 3.62 1.29
CA GLY A 273 33.13 3.99 0.23
C GLY A 273 32.49 4.50 -1.07
N GLU A 274 31.20 4.85 -1.05
CA GLU A 274 30.46 5.34 -2.21
C GLU A 274 30.23 6.85 -2.12
N SER A 275 30.13 7.53 -3.26
CA SER A 275 29.86 8.97 -3.32
C SER A 275 28.51 9.22 -3.98
N LEU A 276 27.61 9.87 -3.23
CA LEU A 276 26.37 10.43 -3.76
C LEU A 276 26.56 11.93 -4.08
N PRO A 277 25.76 12.49 -5.01
CA PRO A 277 25.80 13.93 -5.31
C PRO A 277 25.37 14.77 -4.09
N ALA A 278 25.78 16.03 -4.07
CA ALA A 278 25.42 16.96 -3.00
C ALA A 278 23.91 17.26 -2.97
N GLU A 279 23.29 17.33 -4.14
CA GLU A 279 21.84 17.50 -4.30
C GLU A 279 21.12 16.14 -4.36
N PRO A 280 19.86 16.05 -3.87
CA PRO A 280 19.07 14.83 -3.94
C PRO A 280 18.91 14.28 -5.36
N ASP A 281 19.30 13.02 -5.55
CA ASP A 281 19.19 12.32 -6.82
C ASP A 281 18.74 10.87 -6.57
N SER A 282 17.53 10.54 -7.01
CA SER A 282 16.95 9.22 -6.79
C SER A 282 17.67 8.14 -7.61
N GLY A 283 18.16 8.46 -8.81
CA GLY A 283 18.91 7.53 -9.64
C GLY A 283 20.26 7.15 -9.04
N ALA A 284 21.01 8.13 -8.53
CA ALA A 284 22.26 7.92 -7.82
C ALA A 284 22.04 7.12 -6.53
N LEU A 285 20.98 7.43 -5.77
CA LEU A 285 20.62 6.67 -4.58
C LEU A 285 20.23 5.22 -4.92
N ASN A 286 19.47 5.00 -5.99
CA ASN A 286 19.10 3.66 -6.45
C ASN A 286 20.33 2.85 -6.84
N ALA A 287 21.26 3.44 -7.60
CA ALA A 287 22.50 2.79 -8.00
C ALA A 287 23.35 2.39 -6.79
N PHE A 288 23.44 3.26 -5.78
CA PHE A 288 24.08 2.96 -4.50
C PHE A 288 23.42 1.77 -3.80
N LEU A 289 22.09 1.79 -3.64
CA LEU A 289 21.35 0.73 -2.95
C LEU A 289 21.49 -0.62 -3.65
N ASN A 290 21.37 -0.67 -4.97
CA ASN A 290 21.52 -1.91 -5.75
C ASN A 290 22.92 -2.52 -5.58
N LYS A 291 23.97 -1.69 -5.64
CA LYS A 291 25.36 -2.13 -5.42
C LYS A 291 25.61 -2.64 -3.99
N ARG A 292 24.82 -2.20 -2.99
CA ARG A 292 24.88 -2.73 -1.62
C ARG A 292 24.08 -3.99 -1.43
N ARG A 293 22.93 -4.12 -2.08
CA ARG A 293 22.19 -5.38 -2.13
C ARG A 293 23.04 -6.52 -2.67
N GLU A 294 23.75 -6.28 -3.78
CA GLU A 294 24.63 -7.29 -4.41
C GLU A 294 25.87 -7.64 -3.57
N ALA A 295 26.41 -6.68 -2.82
CA ALA A 295 27.65 -6.88 -2.08
C ALA A 295 27.46 -7.45 -0.68
N ASP A 296 26.32 -7.15 -0.05
CA ASP A 296 26.02 -7.55 1.34
C ASP A 296 24.51 -7.69 1.53
N GLU A 297 23.96 -8.76 0.94
CA GLU A 297 22.54 -9.12 1.01
C GLU A 297 22.04 -9.19 2.46
N LEU A 298 22.87 -9.70 3.38
CA LEU A 298 22.50 -9.88 4.78
C LEU A 298 22.23 -8.55 5.51
N HIS A 299 23.04 -7.52 5.28
CA HIS A 299 22.88 -6.22 5.94
C HIS A 299 22.11 -5.19 5.09
N TYR A 300 21.76 -5.54 3.84
CA TYR A 300 21.02 -4.65 2.94
C TYR A 300 19.69 -4.18 3.55
N ALA A 301 18.96 -5.06 4.23
CA ALA A 301 17.69 -4.73 4.86
C ALA A 301 17.82 -3.58 5.89
N ASP A 302 18.91 -3.57 6.67
CA ASP A 302 19.15 -2.52 7.68
C ASP A 302 19.55 -1.19 7.02
N LEU A 303 20.38 -1.24 5.97
CA LEU A 303 20.75 -0.06 5.17
C LEU A 303 19.53 0.54 4.47
N SER A 304 18.74 -0.30 3.79
CA SER A 304 17.49 0.07 3.13
C SER A 304 16.54 0.77 4.11
N LEU A 305 16.33 0.17 5.29
CA LEU A 305 15.49 0.76 6.34
C LEU A 305 16.04 2.11 6.85
N ALA A 306 17.36 2.25 6.98
CA ALA A 306 17.98 3.50 7.38
C ALA A 306 17.74 4.61 6.34
N VAL A 307 17.91 4.31 5.05
CA VAL A 307 17.64 5.24 3.96
C VAL A 307 16.16 5.63 3.91
N VAL A 308 15.24 4.67 4.00
CA VAL A 308 13.79 4.95 4.05
C VAL A 308 13.44 5.89 5.20
N LYS A 309 14.02 5.68 6.39
CA LYS A 309 13.82 6.58 7.55
C LYS A 309 14.37 7.99 7.34
N LEU A 310 15.39 8.14 6.49
CA LEU A 310 16.01 9.43 6.18
C LEU A 310 15.27 10.17 5.05
N MET A 311 14.57 9.46 4.17
CA MET A 311 13.77 10.06 3.09
C MET A 311 12.59 10.88 3.61
N GLY A 312 12.01 10.47 4.74
CA GLY A 312 10.78 11.07 5.27
C GLY A 312 9.52 10.37 4.74
N PRO A 313 8.37 10.66 5.36
CA PRO A 313 7.09 10.06 4.95
C PRO A 313 6.55 10.70 3.67
N GLY A 314 5.72 9.96 2.94
CA GLY A 314 4.84 10.57 1.95
C GLY A 314 3.68 11.31 2.63
N GLU A 315 3.15 12.31 1.94
CA GLU A 315 2.00 13.11 2.39
C GLU A 315 1.00 13.27 1.25
N TYR A 316 -0.26 13.53 1.62
CA TYR A 316 -1.28 13.96 0.68
C TYR A 316 -1.31 15.48 0.62
N VAL A 317 -1.30 16.03 -0.60
CA VAL A 317 -1.34 17.48 -0.84
C VAL A 317 -2.38 17.81 -1.91
N LEU A 318 -2.92 19.04 -1.84
CA LEU A 318 -3.66 19.62 -2.96
C LEU A 318 -2.69 19.88 -4.11
N SER A 319 -3.13 19.51 -5.31
CA SER A 319 -2.51 19.84 -6.58
C SER A 319 -3.47 20.62 -7.43
N LYS A 320 -3.02 21.77 -7.92
CA LYS A 320 -3.76 22.59 -8.87
C LYS A 320 -3.20 22.41 -10.27
N PRO A 321 -4.04 22.50 -11.31
CA PRO A 321 -3.63 22.20 -12.68
C PRO A 321 -2.50 23.07 -13.24
N ASN A 322 -2.25 24.25 -12.65
CA ASN A 322 -1.25 25.21 -13.11
C ASN A 322 -0.08 25.39 -12.12
N GLU A 323 0.05 24.50 -11.12
CA GLU A 323 1.14 24.54 -10.15
C GLU A 323 2.10 23.35 -10.39
N ASP A 324 3.40 23.61 -10.29
CA ASP A 324 4.41 22.56 -10.33
C ASP A 324 4.51 21.92 -8.93
N ASP A 325 4.03 20.68 -8.80
CA ASP A 325 4.09 19.94 -7.55
C ASP A 325 5.45 19.25 -7.33
N ALA A 326 5.79 19.00 -6.07
CA ALA A 326 7.06 18.39 -5.65
C ALA A 326 7.29 16.92 -6.09
N GLY A 327 6.37 16.31 -6.82
CA GLY A 327 6.45 14.92 -7.29
C GLY A 327 6.61 13.88 -6.18
N HIS A 328 7.01 12.67 -6.55
CA HIS A 328 7.24 11.54 -5.67
C HIS A 328 8.67 10.99 -5.84
N PHE A 329 9.60 11.50 -5.02
CA PHE A 329 11.05 11.22 -5.11
C PHE A 329 11.37 9.73 -5.21
N ALA A 330 10.75 8.89 -4.36
CA ALA A 330 11.04 7.46 -4.33
C ALA A 330 10.62 6.71 -5.61
N LEU A 331 9.57 7.18 -6.29
CA LEU A 331 9.04 6.56 -7.49
C LEU A 331 9.62 7.19 -8.75
N ALA A 332 10.42 8.25 -8.61
CA ALA A 332 10.85 9.11 -9.71
C ALA A 332 9.67 9.54 -10.62
N ALA A 333 8.52 9.80 -10.00
CA ALA A 333 7.27 10.15 -10.68
C ALA A 333 6.90 11.60 -10.38
N HIS A 334 6.55 12.38 -11.41
CA HIS A 334 6.09 13.76 -11.23
C HIS A 334 4.60 13.84 -10.88
N ASP A 335 3.77 13.08 -11.59
CA ASP A 335 2.33 13.07 -11.42
C ASP A 335 1.88 11.74 -10.81
N TYR A 336 1.70 11.70 -9.48
CA TYR A 336 1.27 10.50 -8.75
C TYR A 336 0.15 10.79 -7.75
N THR A 337 -0.84 9.91 -7.69
CA THR A 337 -1.94 9.95 -6.72
C THR A 337 -2.25 8.54 -6.24
N HIS A 338 -3.05 8.39 -5.19
CA HIS A 338 -3.66 7.11 -4.86
C HIS A 338 -5.08 7.06 -5.42
N SER A 339 -5.38 6.02 -6.20
CA SER A 339 -6.65 5.83 -6.90
C SER A 339 -7.09 4.38 -7.07
N THR A 340 -6.33 3.42 -6.52
CA THR A 340 -6.49 1.99 -6.76
C THR A 340 -6.95 1.20 -5.53
N ALA A 341 -7.29 1.86 -4.42
CA ALA A 341 -7.75 1.20 -3.19
C ALA A 341 -8.90 1.94 -2.45
N PRO A 342 -10.02 2.25 -3.14
CA PRO A 342 -11.12 3.04 -2.60
C PRO A 342 -11.86 2.38 -1.42
N ASN A 343 -11.82 1.06 -1.25
CA ASN A 343 -12.48 0.42 -0.10
C ASN A 343 -11.77 0.70 1.23
N ARG A 344 -10.50 1.11 1.20
CA ARG A 344 -9.64 1.28 2.37
C ARG A 344 -8.91 2.61 2.47
N ARG A 345 -9.03 3.49 1.47
CA ARG A 345 -8.45 4.84 1.47
C ARG A 345 -9.44 5.88 0.95
N PHE A 346 -9.71 6.90 1.76
CA PHE A 346 -10.66 7.96 1.43
C PHE A 346 -10.14 8.89 0.33
N ALA A 347 -8.82 9.09 0.24
CA ALA A 347 -8.22 9.86 -0.85
C ALA A 347 -8.55 9.25 -2.23
N ASP A 348 -8.54 7.92 -2.35
CA ASP A 348 -8.93 7.22 -3.57
C ASP A 348 -10.42 7.43 -3.89
N LEU A 349 -11.32 7.38 -2.89
CA LEU A 349 -12.75 7.68 -3.06
C LEU A 349 -12.98 9.13 -3.52
N VAL A 350 -12.23 10.09 -2.99
CA VAL A 350 -12.25 11.49 -3.46
C VAL A 350 -11.78 11.58 -4.92
N THR A 351 -10.72 10.87 -5.28
CA THR A 351 -10.26 10.77 -6.67
C THR A 351 -11.35 10.17 -7.58
N GLN A 352 -12.09 9.15 -7.14
CA GLN A 352 -13.22 8.59 -7.89
C GLN A 352 -14.30 9.63 -8.17
N ARG A 353 -14.66 10.42 -7.16
CA ARG A 353 -15.64 11.50 -7.30
C ARG A 353 -15.20 12.56 -8.30
N LEU A 354 -13.93 12.95 -8.27
CA LEU A 354 -13.35 13.92 -9.21
C LEU A 354 -13.39 13.39 -10.65
N ILE A 355 -12.93 12.14 -10.88
CA ILE A 355 -12.92 11.57 -12.23
C ILE A 355 -14.34 11.32 -12.75
N LYS A 356 -15.28 10.89 -11.91
CA LYS A 356 -16.69 10.71 -12.31
C LYS A 356 -17.36 12.04 -12.65
N ALA A 357 -17.07 13.11 -11.91
CA ALA A 357 -17.55 14.45 -12.24
C ALA A 357 -17.00 14.93 -13.60
N LEU A 358 -15.71 14.71 -13.85
CA LEU A 358 -15.07 15.00 -15.13
C LEU A 358 -15.73 14.23 -16.29
N LEU A 359 -15.91 12.91 -16.14
CA LEU A 359 -16.53 12.05 -17.17
C LEU A 359 -18.00 12.40 -17.41
N GLY A 360 -18.72 12.81 -16.36
CA GLY A 360 -20.10 13.28 -16.45
C GLY A 360 -20.24 14.71 -16.96
N GLN A 361 -19.14 15.42 -17.17
CA GLN A 361 -19.12 16.85 -17.53
C GLN A 361 -19.93 17.72 -16.56
N VAL A 362 -19.86 17.40 -15.26
CA VAL A 362 -20.50 18.15 -14.19
C VAL A 362 -19.44 18.86 -13.34
N ALA A 363 -19.88 19.81 -12.51
CA ALA A 363 -18.97 20.52 -11.61
C ALA A 363 -18.26 19.56 -10.64
N ALA A 364 -16.98 19.85 -10.35
CA ALA A 364 -16.23 19.11 -9.35
C ALA A 364 -16.94 19.16 -7.99
N PRO A 365 -17.04 18.04 -7.26
CA PRO A 365 -17.81 17.95 -6.02
C PRO A 365 -17.12 18.63 -4.82
N TYR A 366 -15.88 19.08 -4.97
CA TYR A 366 -15.08 19.71 -3.94
C TYR A 366 -14.43 20.99 -4.46
N SER A 367 -14.41 22.01 -3.62
CA SER A 367 -13.57 23.19 -3.80
C SER A 367 -12.10 22.90 -3.44
N ASP A 368 -11.18 23.76 -3.90
CA ASP A 368 -9.75 23.66 -3.54
C ASP A 368 -9.54 23.64 -2.02
N GLY A 369 -10.28 24.47 -1.27
CA GLY A 369 -10.17 24.50 0.20
C GLY A 369 -10.64 23.21 0.87
N GLU A 370 -11.67 22.57 0.33
CA GLU A 370 -12.11 21.25 0.82
C GLU A 370 -11.08 20.16 0.49
N LEU A 371 -10.53 20.17 -0.73
CA LEU A 371 -9.48 19.23 -1.13
C LEU A 371 -8.21 19.37 -0.27
N GLU A 372 -7.80 20.61 0.04
CA GLU A 372 -6.68 20.88 0.95
C GLU A 372 -6.96 20.32 2.35
N GLN A 373 -8.16 20.57 2.90
CA GLN A 373 -8.52 20.06 4.23
C GLN A 373 -8.59 18.54 4.27
N ILE A 374 -9.11 17.91 3.22
CA ILE A 374 -9.16 16.44 3.08
C ILE A 374 -7.75 15.87 3.00
N ALA A 375 -6.87 16.44 2.16
CA ALA A 375 -5.50 15.97 2.00
C ALA A 375 -4.72 16.04 3.34
N GLN A 376 -4.88 17.14 4.08
CA GLN A 376 -4.29 17.27 5.42
C GLN A 376 -4.81 16.20 6.38
N ASN A 377 -6.13 15.96 6.41
CA ASN A 377 -6.72 14.95 7.29
C ASN A 377 -6.25 13.53 6.94
N CYS A 378 -6.21 13.18 5.64
CA CYS A 378 -5.69 11.89 5.17
C CYS A 378 -4.23 11.67 5.61
N THR A 379 -3.38 12.70 5.58
CA THR A 379 -1.99 12.62 6.05
C THR A 379 -1.93 12.40 7.57
N VAL A 380 -2.68 13.18 8.35
CA VAL A 380 -2.73 13.07 9.82
C VAL A 380 -3.20 11.68 10.25
N LYS A 381 -4.23 11.14 9.59
CA LYS A 381 -4.83 9.85 9.91
C LYS A 381 -3.97 8.68 9.44
N GLU A 382 -3.26 8.77 8.32
CA GLU A 382 -2.27 7.77 7.92
C GLU A 382 -1.13 7.68 8.95
N ASP A 383 -0.64 8.82 9.44
CA ASP A 383 0.35 8.86 10.53
C ASP A 383 -0.17 8.26 11.84
N ALA A 384 -1.42 8.55 12.18
CA ALA A 384 -2.10 7.98 13.33
C ALA A 384 -2.25 6.45 13.20
N ALA A 385 -2.69 5.95 12.04
CA ALA A 385 -2.82 4.52 11.75
C ALA A 385 -1.49 3.80 11.92
N ARG A 386 -0.40 4.31 11.29
CA ARG A 386 0.95 3.73 11.46
C ARG A 386 1.40 3.67 12.91
N LYS A 387 1.01 4.64 13.75
CA LYS A 387 1.28 4.60 15.20
C LYS A 387 0.50 3.49 15.90
N VAL A 388 -0.81 3.36 15.62
CA VAL A 388 -1.65 2.27 16.15
C VAL A 388 -1.03 0.92 15.80
N GLU A 389 -0.77 0.66 14.51
CA GLU A 389 -0.25 -0.61 14.02
C GLU A 389 1.09 -0.96 14.67
N ARG A 390 2.01 0.01 14.73
CA ARG A 390 3.32 -0.18 15.37
C ARG A 390 3.19 -0.50 16.87
N ILE A 391 2.31 0.19 17.59
CA ILE A 391 2.09 -0.06 19.02
C ILE A 391 1.47 -1.45 19.20
N MET A 392 0.45 -1.78 18.43
CA MET A 392 -0.24 -3.07 18.53
C MET A 392 0.66 -4.24 18.16
N ASN A 393 1.49 -4.12 17.12
CA ASN A 393 2.50 -5.13 16.78
C ASN A 393 3.47 -5.39 17.94
N LYS A 394 3.90 -4.35 18.67
CA LYS A 394 4.73 -4.53 19.87
C LYS A 394 3.99 -5.24 21.01
N ARG A 395 2.71 -4.92 21.21
CA ARG A 395 1.88 -5.59 22.22
C ARG A 395 1.65 -7.06 21.89
N VAL A 396 1.31 -7.36 20.64
CA VAL A 396 1.14 -8.73 20.14
C VAL A 396 2.44 -9.52 20.31
N ALA A 397 3.58 -8.94 19.94
CA ALA A 397 4.88 -9.58 20.13
C ALA A 397 5.23 -9.82 21.61
N ALA A 398 4.93 -8.86 22.50
CA ALA A 398 5.16 -9.00 23.94
C ALA A 398 4.28 -10.12 24.55
N VAL A 399 3.02 -10.27 24.10
CA VAL A 399 2.15 -11.38 24.49
C VAL A 399 2.69 -12.71 23.94
N GLY A 400 3.01 -12.76 22.64
CA GLY A 400 3.46 -13.99 21.98
C GLY A 400 4.82 -14.51 22.47
N LEU A 401 5.67 -13.64 23.02
CA LEU A 401 6.96 -14.03 23.61
C LEU A 401 6.90 -14.29 25.13
N HIS A 402 5.77 -14.05 25.80
CA HIS A 402 5.68 -14.12 27.26
C HIS A 402 6.10 -15.48 27.83
N ASP A 403 5.66 -16.57 27.21
CA ASP A 403 5.97 -17.93 27.68
C ASP A 403 7.41 -18.37 27.36
N ARG A 404 8.17 -17.54 26.64
CA ARG A 404 9.57 -17.79 26.23
C ARG A 404 10.58 -16.98 27.05
N ILE A 405 10.14 -16.33 28.13
CA ILE A 405 11.03 -15.60 29.04
C ILE A 405 12.07 -16.58 29.62
N GLY A 406 13.35 -16.20 29.53
CA GLY A 406 14.50 -17.02 29.91
C GLY A 406 15.13 -17.81 28.76
N GLU A 407 14.49 -17.89 27.59
CA GLU A 407 15.09 -18.49 26.39
C GLU A 407 16.11 -17.55 25.74
N SER A 408 17.11 -18.15 25.06
CA SER A 408 18.12 -17.44 24.28
C SER A 408 17.81 -17.45 22.79
N PHE A 409 18.11 -16.34 22.14
CA PHE A 409 17.80 -16.06 20.75
C PHE A 409 19.02 -15.49 20.04
N SER A 410 19.23 -15.92 18.79
CA SER A 410 20.08 -15.19 17.85
C SER A 410 19.43 -13.84 17.54
N ALA A 411 20.19 -12.76 17.65
CA ALA A 411 19.73 -11.41 17.39
C ALA A 411 20.78 -10.57 16.65
N ILE A 412 20.32 -9.47 16.06
CA ILE A 412 21.15 -8.42 15.45
C ILE A 412 20.85 -7.10 16.16
N VAL A 413 21.88 -6.30 16.45
CA VAL A 413 21.71 -4.94 16.98
C VAL A 413 21.14 -4.04 15.89
N THR A 414 19.95 -3.50 16.10
CA THR A 414 19.24 -2.64 15.13
C THR A 414 19.37 -1.15 15.43
N GLY A 415 19.86 -0.78 16.61
CA GLY A 415 20.05 0.63 16.95
C GLY A 415 20.85 0.85 18.22
N VAL A 416 21.78 1.79 18.17
CA VAL A 416 22.50 2.32 19.34
C VAL A 416 22.20 3.80 19.45
N THR A 417 21.51 4.20 20.53
CA THR A 417 21.10 5.59 20.74
C THR A 417 21.37 6.00 22.19
N PRO A 418 21.38 7.31 22.52
CA PRO A 418 21.43 7.76 23.91
C PRO A 418 20.27 7.22 24.79
N LYS A 419 19.18 6.73 24.17
CA LYS A 419 18.03 6.16 24.86
C LYS A 419 18.17 4.66 25.15
N GLY A 420 19.19 4.00 24.61
CA GLY A 420 19.46 2.56 24.80
C GLY A 420 19.88 1.86 23.51
N VAL A 421 20.22 0.58 23.67
CA VAL A 421 20.54 -0.34 22.58
C VAL A 421 19.32 -1.20 22.25
N PHE A 422 19.03 -1.37 20.96
CA PHE A 422 17.92 -2.17 20.44
C PHE A 422 18.44 -3.36 19.66
N VAL A 423 17.80 -4.50 19.84
CA VAL A 423 18.12 -5.76 19.17
C VAL A 423 16.87 -6.35 18.55
N ARG A 424 17.02 -6.99 17.39
CA ARG A 424 15.97 -7.79 16.75
C ARG A 424 16.37 -9.25 16.78
N ILE A 425 15.57 -10.08 17.46
CA ILE A 425 15.74 -11.53 17.40
C ILE A 425 15.35 -12.03 16.01
N LEU A 426 15.98 -13.12 15.53
CA LEU A 426 15.79 -13.59 14.15
C LEU A 426 14.53 -14.44 13.96
N ASN A 427 14.10 -15.17 14.99
CA ASN A 427 12.95 -16.06 14.91
C ASN A 427 12.15 -16.12 16.23
N PRO A 428 10.95 -15.51 16.30
CA PRO A 428 10.35 -14.62 15.29
C PRO A 428 11.10 -13.28 15.17
N PRO A 429 10.98 -12.53 14.05
CA PRO A 429 11.66 -11.25 13.86
C PRO A 429 11.05 -10.13 14.72
N VAL A 430 11.44 -10.06 16.00
CA VAL A 430 10.89 -9.12 16.99
C VAL A 430 11.99 -8.22 17.54
N GLU A 431 11.74 -6.90 17.53
CA GLU A 431 12.63 -5.90 18.12
C GLU A 431 12.30 -5.67 19.60
N GLY A 432 13.33 -5.61 20.44
CA GLY A 432 13.27 -5.25 21.85
C GLY A 432 14.50 -4.46 22.28
N ARG A 433 14.54 -4.08 23.56
CA ARG A 433 15.66 -3.32 24.13
C ARG A 433 16.65 -4.27 24.80
N LEU A 434 17.93 -4.07 24.55
CA LEU A 434 18.99 -4.78 25.28
C LEU A 434 19.21 -4.07 26.63
N MET A 435 18.77 -4.66 27.72
CA MET A 435 18.84 -4.08 29.06
C MET A 435 20.13 -4.45 29.82
N ARG A 436 20.84 -5.48 29.37
CA ARG A 436 22.10 -5.97 29.95
C ARG A 436 23.09 -6.29 28.84
N GLY A 437 24.34 -5.85 29.02
CA GLY A 437 25.41 -6.05 28.03
C GLY A 437 25.41 -5.05 26.87
N GLU A 438 24.91 -3.83 27.09
CA GLU A 438 24.87 -2.73 26.10
C GLU A 438 26.25 -2.17 25.71
N HIS A 439 27.30 -2.44 26.49
CA HIS A 439 28.61 -1.85 26.26
C HIS A 439 29.40 -2.59 25.18
N GLY A 440 29.97 -1.84 24.24
CA GLY A 440 30.85 -2.38 23.20
C GLY A 440 30.12 -3.15 22.10
N VAL A 441 28.84 -2.87 21.88
CA VAL A 441 28.06 -3.37 20.75
C VAL A 441 27.68 -2.22 19.83
N ASP A 442 27.64 -2.47 18.53
CA ASP A 442 27.24 -1.51 17.50
C ASP A 442 26.19 -2.11 16.56
N VAL A 443 25.53 -1.25 15.77
CA VAL A 443 24.53 -1.66 14.79
C VAL A 443 25.11 -2.68 13.82
N GLY A 444 24.39 -3.78 13.58
CA GLY A 444 24.81 -4.92 12.76
C GLY A 444 25.47 -6.06 13.53
N ASP A 445 25.89 -5.84 14.78
CA ASP A 445 26.48 -6.91 15.59
C ASP A 445 25.50 -8.06 15.82
N LYS A 446 25.98 -9.29 15.60
CA LYS A 446 25.25 -10.52 15.92
C LYS A 446 25.51 -10.93 17.35
N LEU A 447 24.43 -11.13 18.11
CA LEU A 447 24.48 -11.47 19.52
C LEU A 447 23.62 -12.71 19.80
N GLN A 448 23.95 -13.42 20.87
CA GLN A 448 22.99 -14.27 21.57
C GLN A 448 22.43 -13.45 22.71
N VAL A 449 21.10 -13.37 22.78
CA VAL A 449 20.40 -12.61 23.83
C VAL A 449 19.34 -13.47 24.50
N THR A 450 19.24 -13.39 25.81
CA THR A 450 18.19 -14.02 26.60
C THR A 450 17.03 -13.05 26.76
N LEU A 451 15.79 -13.52 26.55
CA LEU A 451 14.59 -12.75 26.83
C LEU A 451 14.41 -12.61 28.34
N LEU A 452 14.45 -11.39 28.86
CA LEU A 452 14.39 -11.10 30.29
C LEU A 452 12.95 -10.83 30.77
N ALA A 453 12.18 -10.08 30.00
CA ALA A 453 10.81 -9.70 30.36
C ALA A 453 10.00 -9.27 29.14
N THR A 454 8.68 -9.38 29.26
CA THR A 454 7.70 -8.76 28.34
C THR A 454 6.67 -7.98 29.14
N ASP A 455 6.25 -6.83 28.62
CA ASP A 455 5.19 -5.99 29.19
C ASP A 455 4.24 -5.54 28.05
N PRO A 456 3.12 -6.25 27.85
CA PRO A 456 2.14 -5.90 26.83
C PRO A 456 1.41 -4.57 27.05
N GLU A 457 1.29 -4.06 28.28
CA GLU A 457 0.64 -2.76 28.52
C GLU A 457 1.48 -1.63 27.90
N ARG A 458 2.80 -1.71 28.12
CA ARG A 458 3.78 -0.76 27.59
C ARG A 458 4.31 -1.11 26.20
N GLY A 459 4.08 -2.33 25.74
CA GLY A 459 4.67 -2.87 24.51
C GLY A 459 6.20 -3.02 24.61
N TYR A 460 6.70 -3.39 25.79
CA TYR A 460 8.15 -3.58 26.03
C TYR A 460 8.54 -5.05 25.94
N ILE A 461 9.73 -5.28 25.41
CA ILE A 461 10.37 -6.58 25.25
C ILE A 461 11.84 -6.34 25.58
N ASP A 462 12.30 -6.96 26.66
CA ASP A 462 13.60 -6.68 27.24
C ASP A 462 14.52 -7.90 27.09
N PHE A 463 15.71 -7.68 26.57
CA PHE A 463 16.72 -8.70 26.31
C PHE A 463 17.98 -8.46 27.17
N GLY A 464 18.79 -9.50 27.38
CA GLY A 464 20.08 -9.41 28.04
C GLY A 464 21.11 -10.31 27.37
N ARG A 465 22.35 -9.85 27.29
CA ARG A 465 23.50 -10.64 26.83
C ARG A 465 24.13 -11.45 27.96
#